data_AF-A0A932UXW0-F1
#
_entry.id   AF-A0A932UXW0-F1
#
_cell.length_a   1.000
_cell.length_b   1.000
_cell.length_c   1.000
_cell.angle_alpha   90.00
_cell.angle_beta   90.00
_cell.angle_gamma   90.00
#
_symmetry.space_group_name_H-M   'P 1'
#
loop_
_entity.id
_entity.type
_entity.pdbx_description
1 polymer ?
#
loop_
_entity_poly.entity_id
_entity_poly.type
_entity_poly.pdbx_seq_one_letter_code
_entity_poly.pdbx_strand_id
1 'polypeptide(L)'
;MKKKILYAVAVVLVPLLSFSNYLYAVGSAGIENASFSAKSLGQANAVVAQADEPAAISYNPAGIVDLPGLQIQPNLHFISAFTFFKSRTPDTVPGEKSSATVVPVPTGYMTLNPGELLGNRIAFGIGSDSPFGLSNKYDAGHPIVQYAGWRNWFKMYTIKPVVAVKLFDWLSIGGGPMWYRVYDWGGIQAYPNRLILGAGAADGQVRLNLSGNHWGWQMGVLAKPHKKHQFGFYFRSPVVVGTSGLAKVERGLT
;
A
#
# COMPACT_ATOMS: atom_id res chain seq x y z
N MET A 1 5.55 39.11 -24.79
CA MET A 1 5.95 38.05 -23.83
C MET A 1 4.81 37.12 -23.40
N LYS A 2 3.61 37.62 -23.05
CA LYS A 2 2.49 36.79 -22.55
C LYS A 2 2.05 35.64 -23.49
N LYS A 3 2.02 35.86 -24.81
CA LYS A 3 1.66 34.81 -25.79
C LYS A 3 2.69 33.67 -25.88
N LYS A 4 3.99 33.96 -25.78
CA LYS A 4 5.05 32.94 -25.82
C LYS A 4 5.02 32.01 -24.61
N ILE A 5 4.63 32.51 -23.44
CA ILE A 5 4.42 31.72 -22.22
C ILE A 5 3.19 30.81 -22.37
N LEU A 6 2.09 31.33 -22.96
CA LEU A 6 0.89 30.54 -23.22
C LEU A 6 1.18 29.38 -24.20
N TYR A 7 1.97 29.64 -25.25
CA TYR A 7 2.39 28.59 -26.19
C TYR A 7 3.35 27.58 -25.55
N ALA A 8 4.27 28.01 -24.69
CA ALA A 8 5.14 27.08 -23.96
C ALA A 8 4.35 26.19 -23.00
N VAL A 9 3.36 26.75 -22.29
CA VAL A 9 2.44 26.01 -21.41
C VAL A 9 1.57 25.04 -22.21
N ALA A 10 1.05 25.44 -23.36
CA ALA A 10 0.27 24.58 -24.25
C ALA A 10 1.13 23.46 -24.87
N VAL A 11 2.36 23.75 -25.28
CA VAL A 11 3.30 22.77 -25.85
C VAL A 11 3.76 21.74 -24.81
N VAL A 12 3.72 22.06 -23.51
CA VAL A 12 3.99 21.09 -22.43
C VAL A 12 2.73 20.32 -22.02
N LEU A 13 1.57 20.98 -21.94
CA LEU A 13 0.31 20.35 -21.50
C LEU A 13 -0.33 19.44 -22.56
N VAL A 14 -0.23 19.79 -23.84
CA VAL A 14 -0.85 19.00 -24.92
C VAL A 14 -0.22 17.60 -25.04
N PRO A 15 1.12 17.42 -25.01
CA PRO A 15 1.74 16.09 -24.96
C PRO A 15 1.34 15.29 -23.70
N LEU A 16 1.29 15.94 -22.53
CA LEU A 16 0.85 15.30 -21.28
C LEU A 16 -0.60 14.75 -21.36
N LEU A 17 -1.46 15.39 -22.16
CA LEU A 17 -2.85 14.97 -22.39
C LEU A 17 -3.03 14.02 -23.58
N SER A 18 -2.01 13.85 -24.44
CA SER A 18 -2.09 13.06 -25.68
C SER A 18 -1.25 11.78 -25.67
N PHE A 19 -0.57 11.45 -24.56
CA PHE A 19 -0.12 10.07 -24.34
C PHE A 19 -1.34 9.16 -24.21
N SER A 20 -1.56 8.34 -25.23
CA SER A 20 -2.47 7.20 -25.18
C SER A 20 -2.18 6.38 -23.92
N ASN A 21 -3.16 6.31 -23.03
CA ASN A 21 -3.11 5.59 -21.76
C ASN A 21 -3.01 4.08 -21.97
N TYR A 22 -1.85 3.58 -22.41
CA TYR A 22 -1.31 2.36 -21.80
C TYR A 22 -0.64 2.80 -20.50
N LEU A 23 -1.42 3.43 -19.61
CA LEU A 23 -1.12 3.38 -18.20
C LEU A 23 -1.08 1.89 -17.91
N TYR A 24 0.12 1.35 -17.69
CA TYR A 24 0.25 0.15 -16.88
C TYR A 24 -0.53 0.50 -15.63
N ALA A 25 -1.75 -0.03 -15.53
CA ALA A 25 -2.61 0.24 -14.41
C ALA A 25 -1.75 -0.02 -13.18
N VAL A 26 -1.51 1.00 -12.36
CA VAL A 26 -1.26 0.77 -10.94
C VAL A 26 -2.49 -0.01 -10.54
N GLY A 27 -2.35 -1.34 -10.48
CA GLY A 27 -3.49 -2.25 -10.35
C GLY A 27 -4.34 -1.78 -9.18
N SER A 28 -5.66 -2.00 -9.26
CA SER A 28 -6.64 -1.70 -8.22
C SER A 28 -5.99 -1.46 -6.85
N ALA A 29 -5.92 -0.19 -6.42
CA ALA A 29 -5.41 0.21 -5.10
C ALA A 29 -6.29 -0.31 -3.95
N GLY A 30 -7.23 -1.24 -4.22
CA GLY A 30 -8.30 -1.64 -3.31
C GLY A 30 -7.83 -2.18 -1.96
N ILE A 31 -6.64 -2.79 -1.91
CA ILE A 31 -6.00 -3.22 -0.65
C ILE A 31 -4.68 -2.49 -0.40
N GLU A 32 -4.37 -1.44 -1.16
CA GLU A 32 -3.14 -0.67 -0.99
C GLU A 32 -3.28 0.33 0.16
N ASN A 33 -2.26 0.36 1.00
CA ASN A 33 -2.15 1.29 2.12
C ASN A 33 -1.13 2.36 1.75
N ALA A 34 -1.60 3.46 1.16
CA ALA A 34 -0.76 4.63 0.86
C ALA A 34 -0.61 5.55 2.09
N SER A 35 -0.15 4.97 3.21
CA SER A 35 0.05 5.67 4.49
C SER A 35 1.52 5.64 4.88
N PHE A 36 2.33 6.49 4.25
CA PHE A 36 3.78 6.51 4.44
C PHE A 36 4.21 7.41 5.60
N SER A 37 3.71 8.64 5.65
CA SER A 37 3.97 9.65 6.68
C SER A 37 2.80 10.63 6.77
N ALA A 38 2.74 11.40 7.86
CA ALA A 38 1.75 12.47 7.99
C ALA A 38 1.89 13.54 6.89
N LYS A 39 3.13 13.88 6.50
CA LYS A 39 3.42 14.85 5.44
C LYS A 39 2.90 14.36 4.09
N SER A 40 3.25 13.12 3.71
CA SER A 40 2.79 12.51 2.46
C SER A 40 1.27 12.39 2.43
N LEU A 41 0.65 11.97 3.53
CA LEU A 41 -0.80 11.85 3.60
C LEU A 41 -1.50 13.21 3.47
N GLY A 42 -0.95 14.27 4.09
CA GLY A 42 -1.45 15.65 3.95
C GLY A 42 -1.35 16.21 2.53
N GLN A 43 -0.49 15.63 1.68
CA GLN A 43 -0.33 15.96 0.27
C GLN A 43 -1.06 14.98 -0.65
N ALA A 44 -1.95 14.14 -0.12
CA ALA A 44 -2.62 13.06 -0.85
C ALA A 44 -1.63 12.13 -1.59
N ASN A 45 -0.44 11.93 -1.01
CA ASN A 45 0.68 11.16 -1.54
C ASN A 45 1.24 11.67 -2.89
N ALA A 46 1.06 12.95 -3.22
CA ALA A 46 1.73 13.60 -4.35
C ALA A 46 3.22 13.89 -4.07
N VAL A 47 3.99 12.84 -3.72
CA VAL A 47 5.32 12.98 -3.08
C VAL A 47 6.48 12.35 -3.82
N VAL A 48 6.28 11.63 -4.92
CA VAL A 48 7.36 10.87 -5.61
C VAL A 48 8.54 11.76 -6.00
N ALA A 49 8.30 13.01 -6.39
CA ALA A 49 9.35 13.99 -6.67
C ALA A 49 9.78 14.81 -5.43
N GLN A 50 8.98 14.79 -4.35
CA GLN A 50 9.25 15.44 -3.07
C GLN A 50 9.74 14.40 -2.03
N ALA A 51 10.92 13.88 -2.29
CA ALA A 51 11.56 12.83 -1.48
C ALA A 51 12.52 13.43 -0.44
N ASP A 52 11.96 14.23 0.47
CA ASP A 52 12.67 15.12 1.40
C ASP A 52 12.39 14.79 2.89
N GLU A 53 12.03 13.53 3.18
CA GLU A 53 11.87 12.99 4.53
C GLU A 53 12.28 11.49 4.57
N PRO A 54 12.58 10.90 5.74
CA PRO A 54 12.95 9.48 5.83
C PRO A 54 11.91 8.50 5.24
N ALA A 55 10.61 8.83 5.30
CA ALA A 55 9.54 8.06 4.66
C ALA A 55 9.67 7.95 3.14
N ALA A 56 10.53 8.76 2.50
CA ALA A 56 10.90 8.62 1.09
C ALA A 56 11.42 7.23 0.74
N ILE A 57 11.93 6.45 1.70
CA ILE A 57 12.26 5.03 1.51
C ILE A 57 11.08 4.26 0.87
N SER A 58 9.83 4.65 1.14
CA SER A 58 8.63 3.95 0.65
C SER A 58 8.06 4.43 -0.67
N TYR A 59 8.39 5.65 -1.10
CA TYR A 59 7.80 6.25 -2.31
C TYR A 59 8.82 6.80 -3.31
N ASN A 60 10.07 7.06 -2.89
CA ASN A 60 11.22 7.29 -3.77
C ASN A 60 12.55 7.27 -2.95
N PRO A 61 13.24 6.12 -2.84
CA PRO A 61 14.46 6.01 -2.04
C PRO A 61 15.61 6.89 -2.58
N ALA A 62 15.59 7.35 -3.83
CA ALA A 62 16.64 8.21 -4.38
C ALA A 62 16.77 9.56 -3.66
N GLY A 63 15.72 10.03 -2.98
CA GLY A 63 15.75 11.30 -2.26
C GLY A 63 16.50 11.29 -0.94
N ILE A 64 16.69 10.10 -0.33
CA ILE A 64 17.33 10.02 1.00
C ILE A 64 18.80 10.48 0.99
N VAL A 65 19.44 10.51 -0.19
CA VAL A 65 20.81 11.01 -0.35
C VAL A 65 20.94 12.51 -0.08
N ASP A 66 19.84 13.25 -0.09
CA ASP A 66 19.81 14.67 0.26
C ASP A 66 19.43 14.93 1.72
N LEU A 67 19.09 13.89 2.48
CA LEU A 67 18.82 14.00 3.90
C LEU A 67 20.14 14.10 4.67
N PRO A 68 20.29 15.09 5.58
CA PRO A 68 21.51 15.21 6.38
C PRO A 68 21.56 14.18 7.51
N GLY A 69 22.74 13.62 7.73
CA GLY A 69 23.08 12.85 8.93
C GLY A 69 22.17 11.65 9.20
N LEU A 70 22.00 11.35 10.49
CA LEU A 70 21.05 10.35 10.97
C LEU A 70 19.68 11.00 11.19
N GLN A 71 18.64 10.44 10.59
CA GLN A 71 17.25 10.82 10.84
C GLN A 71 16.41 9.61 11.18
N ILE A 72 15.47 9.79 12.10
CA ILE A 72 14.54 8.75 12.56
C ILE A 72 13.13 9.33 12.50
N GLN A 73 12.21 8.60 11.89
CA GLN A 73 10.83 9.03 11.68
C GLN A 73 9.86 7.88 12.02
N PRO A 74 9.33 7.84 13.25
CA PRO A 74 8.18 7.01 13.59
C PRO A 74 6.88 7.71 13.18
N ASN A 75 5.93 6.99 12.60
CA ASN A 75 4.58 7.50 12.35
C ASN A 75 3.53 6.47 12.79
N LEU A 76 2.34 6.95 13.12
CA LEU A 76 1.17 6.12 13.39
C LEU A 76 -0.02 6.68 12.60
N HIS A 77 -0.59 5.85 11.73
CA HIS A 77 -1.77 6.20 10.93
C HIS A 77 -2.99 5.42 11.43
N PHE A 78 -4.17 5.94 11.18
CA PHE A 78 -5.43 5.27 11.48
C PHE A 78 -6.28 5.23 10.22
N ILE A 79 -6.61 4.03 9.76
CA ILE A 79 -7.43 3.81 8.57
C ILE A 79 -8.80 3.31 9.03
N SER A 80 -9.87 3.98 8.59
CA SER A 80 -11.24 3.49 8.76
C SER A 80 -11.90 3.46 7.40
N ALA A 81 -12.26 2.26 6.96
CA ALA A 81 -12.95 2.02 5.70
C ALA A 81 -14.17 1.16 5.96
N PHE A 82 -15.22 1.39 5.18
CA PHE A 82 -16.42 0.56 5.18
C PHE A 82 -16.90 0.41 3.75
N THR A 83 -17.65 -0.67 3.51
CA THR A 83 -18.23 -0.99 2.21
C THR A 83 -19.70 -1.28 2.40
N PHE A 84 -20.51 -0.99 1.40
CA PHE A 84 -21.94 -1.28 1.44
C PHE A 84 -22.42 -1.74 0.07
N PHE A 85 -23.49 -2.52 0.06
CA PHE A 85 -24.17 -2.89 -1.17
C PHE A 85 -25.68 -2.74 -1.00
N LYS A 86 -26.36 -2.50 -2.12
CA LYS A 86 -27.82 -2.55 -2.20
C LYS A 86 -28.23 -3.86 -2.84
N SER A 87 -29.26 -4.48 -2.29
CA SER A 87 -29.87 -5.66 -2.90
C SER A 87 -30.74 -5.28 -4.08
N ARG A 88 -30.76 -6.13 -5.11
CA ARG A 88 -31.72 -6.02 -6.23
C ARG A 88 -33.12 -6.48 -5.83
N THR A 89 -33.24 -7.27 -4.76
CA THR A 89 -34.48 -7.82 -4.25
C THR A 89 -34.59 -7.53 -2.73
N PRO A 90 -34.72 -6.25 -2.35
CA PRO A 90 -34.64 -5.81 -0.95
C PRO A 90 -35.66 -6.48 -0.02
N ASP A 91 -36.82 -6.88 -0.55
CA ASP A 91 -37.88 -7.55 0.22
C ASP A 91 -37.52 -8.97 0.67
N THR A 92 -36.55 -9.61 0.00
CA THR A 92 -36.13 -10.99 0.29
C THR A 92 -34.70 -11.07 0.82
N VAL A 93 -33.82 -10.18 0.35
CA VAL A 93 -32.46 -10.05 0.82
C VAL A 93 -32.21 -8.57 1.05
N PRO A 94 -32.00 -8.09 2.28
CA PRO A 94 -31.69 -6.69 2.52
C PRO A 94 -30.32 -6.32 1.92
N GLY A 95 -30.09 -5.02 1.71
CA GLY A 95 -28.72 -4.51 1.53
C GLY A 95 -27.96 -4.55 2.86
N GLU A 96 -26.63 -4.40 2.81
CA GLU A 96 -25.80 -4.50 4.00
C GLU A 96 -24.63 -3.51 3.95
N LYS A 97 -24.14 -3.13 5.13
CA LYS A 97 -22.97 -2.26 5.32
C LYS A 97 -21.98 -2.91 6.29
N SER A 98 -20.71 -2.87 5.95
CA SER A 98 -19.67 -3.37 6.82
C SER A 98 -19.32 -2.40 7.95
N SER A 99 -18.72 -2.95 9.00
CA SER A 99 -18.19 -2.22 10.14
C SER A 99 -17.07 -1.26 9.71
N ALA A 100 -17.15 0.00 10.15
CA ALA A 100 -16.10 1.00 9.96
C ALA A 100 -15.05 0.89 11.08
N THR A 101 -14.29 -0.21 11.10
CA THR A 101 -13.26 -0.44 12.13
C THR A 101 -12.07 0.47 11.89
N VAL A 102 -11.66 1.22 12.92
CA VAL A 102 -10.43 2.00 12.92
C VAL A 102 -9.25 1.05 13.13
N VAL A 103 -8.33 0.99 12.17
CA VAL A 103 -7.14 0.14 12.21
C VAL A 103 -5.88 1.00 12.33
N PRO A 104 -5.04 0.79 13.37
CA PRO A 104 -3.75 1.45 13.46
C PRO A 104 -2.75 0.83 12.47
N VAL A 105 -2.03 1.69 11.75
CA VAL A 105 -0.99 1.30 10.78
C VAL A 105 0.31 2.06 11.11
N PRO A 106 1.17 1.49 11.97
CA PRO A 106 2.45 2.10 12.30
C PRO A 106 3.41 2.00 11.11
N THR A 107 4.26 3.00 10.97
CA THR A 107 5.40 2.99 10.05
C THR A 107 6.62 3.56 10.75
N GLY A 108 7.81 3.18 10.31
CA GLY A 108 9.05 3.65 10.91
C GLY A 108 10.17 3.66 9.89
N TYR A 109 10.92 4.75 9.86
CA TYR A 109 12.01 4.95 8.92
C TYR A 109 13.24 5.50 9.62
N MET A 110 14.40 5.07 9.14
CA MET A 110 15.69 5.59 9.55
C MET A 110 16.54 5.80 8.30
N THR A 111 17.21 6.94 8.22
CA THR A 111 18.16 7.24 7.14
C THR A 111 19.47 7.72 7.74
N LEU A 112 20.57 7.38 7.07
CA LEU A 112 21.91 7.79 7.43
C LEU A 112 22.64 8.25 6.18
N ASN A 113 22.97 9.53 6.13
CA ASN A 113 23.91 10.09 5.18
C ASN A 113 25.23 10.39 5.92
N PRO A 114 26.31 9.62 5.65
CA PRO A 114 27.61 9.81 6.30
C PRO A 114 28.32 11.12 5.91
N GLY A 115 27.72 11.91 5.01
CA GLY A 115 28.25 13.19 4.60
C GLY A 115 29.63 13.06 3.95
N GLU A 116 30.58 13.86 4.40
CA GLU A 116 31.94 13.92 3.86
C GLU A 116 32.69 12.58 3.94
N LEU A 117 32.37 11.72 4.92
CA LEU A 117 32.98 10.40 5.05
C LEU A 117 32.80 9.53 3.80
N LEU A 118 31.69 9.73 3.07
CA LEU A 118 31.40 9.08 1.79
C LEU A 118 31.15 10.11 0.67
N GLY A 119 31.85 11.26 0.75
CA GLY A 119 31.86 12.27 -0.30
C GLY A 119 30.50 12.92 -0.61
N ASN A 120 29.57 12.96 0.35
CA ASN A 120 28.22 13.52 0.21
C ASN A 120 27.39 12.90 -0.93
N ARG A 121 27.70 11.66 -1.31
CA ARG A 121 27.13 11.00 -2.50
C ARG A 121 26.39 9.71 -2.20
N ILE A 122 26.45 9.20 -0.97
CA ILE A 122 25.85 7.92 -0.62
C ILE A 122 25.05 8.09 0.67
N ALA A 123 23.87 7.49 0.70
CA ALA A 123 23.06 7.37 1.91
C ALA A 123 22.47 5.98 2.03
N PHE A 124 22.25 5.57 3.28
CA PHE A 124 21.65 4.29 3.65
C PHE A 124 20.31 4.56 4.32
N GLY A 125 19.38 3.63 4.18
CA GLY A 125 18.09 3.71 4.85
C GLY A 125 17.57 2.34 5.22
N ILE A 126 16.77 2.30 6.28
CA ILE A 126 15.93 1.16 6.62
C ILE A 126 14.54 1.66 6.99
N GLY A 127 13.52 1.06 6.38
CA GLY A 127 12.13 1.42 6.61
C GLY A 127 11.26 0.19 6.86
N SER A 128 10.16 0.41 7.58
CA SER A 128 9.08 -0.55 7.73
C SER A 128 7.73 0.14 7.62
N ASP A 129 6.88 -0.42 6.78
CA ASP A 129 5.49 -0.01 6.60
C ASP A 129 4.62 -1.18 6.17
N SER A 130 3.32 -0.93 6.03
CA SER A 130 2.36 -1.88 5.50
C SER A 130 1.88 -1.37 4.14
N PRO A 131 2.46 -1.80 3.00
CA PRO A 131 2.06 -1.30 1.69
C PRO A 131 0.71 -1.85 1.25
N PHE A 132 0.28 -2.98 1.81
CA PHE A 132 -1.02 -3.58 1.55
C PHE A 132 -1.68 -4.02 2.85
N GLY A 133 -3.00 -3.91 2.90
CA GLY A 133 -3.80 -4.37 4.02
C GLY A 133 -5.28 -4.07 3.80
N LEU A 134 -6.13 -4.90 4.38
CA LEU A 134 -7.57 -4.68 4.37
C LEU A 134 -8.18 -5.41 5.57
N SER A 135 -9.17 -4.80 6.21
CA SER A 135 -10.02 -5.48 7.18
C SER A 135 -11.47 -5.15 6.87
N ASN A 136 -12.31 -6.18 6.80
CA ASN A 136 -13.73 -6.00 6.53
C ASN A 136 -14.55 -6.95 7.39
N LYS A 137 -15.65 -6.45 7.97
CA LYS A 137 -16.56 -7.24 8.79
C LYS A 137 -17.99 -6.81 8.55
N TYR A 138 -18.80 -7.73 8.05
CA TYR A 138 -20.24 -7.63 7.92
C TYR A 138 -20.95 -8.43 9.02
N ASP A 139 -22.28 -8.36 9.04
CA ASP A 139 -23.10 -9.25 9.86
C ASP A 139 -22.92 -10.71 9.42
N ALA A 140 -22.62 -11.58 10.37
CA ALA A 140 -22.45 -13.01 10.16
C ALA A 140 -23.78 -13.72 9.85
N GLY A 141 -24.92 -13.13 10.25
CA GLY A 141 -26.25 -13.66 9.98
C GLY A 141 -26.84 -13.22 8.63
N HIS A 142 -26.16 -12.32 7.90
CA HIS A 142 -26.71 -11.80 6.65
C HIS A 142 -26.83 -12.91 5.59
N PRO A 143 -28.00 -13.08 4.92
CA PRO A 143 -28.30 -14.24 4.08
C PRO A 143 -27.27 -14.58 3.00
N ILE A 144 -26.69 -13.56 2.36
CA ILE A 144 -25.66 -13.71 1.30
C ILE A 144 -24.24 -13.65 1.86
N VAL A 145 -23.91 -12.58 2.58
CA VAL A 145 -22.55 -12.28 3.03
C VAL A 145 -21.94 -13.40 3.87
N GLN A 146 -22.74 -14.11 4.67
CA GLN A 146 -22.27 -15.25 5.46
C GLN A 146 -21.50 -16.28 4.61
N TYR A 147 -21.93 -16.54 3.37
CA TYR A 147 -21.28 -17.50 2.46
C TYR A 147 -20.18 -16.89 1.59
N ALA A 148 -20.18 -15.57 1.41
CA ALA A 148 -19.18 -14.87 0.61
C ALA A 148 -17.93 -14.46 1.42
N GLY A 149 -17.97 -14.62 2.74
CA GLY A 149 -16.91 -14.18 3.65
C GLY A 149 -17.33 -12.94 4.43
N TRP A 150 -17.96 -13.14 5.58
CA TRP A 150 -18.50 -12.05 6.40
C TRP A 150 -17.41 -11.35 7.22
N ARG A 151 -16.26 -11.98 7.43
CA ARG A 151 -15.10 -11.34 8.06
C ARG A 151 -13.84 -11.69 7.29
N ASN A 152 -13.09 -10.67 6.88
CA ASN A 152 -11.85 -10.82 6.14
C ASN A 152 -10.79 -9.89 6.72
N TRP A 153 -9.54 -10.34 6.76
CA TRP A 153 -8.42 -9.51 7.19
C TRP A 153 -7.17 -9.89 6.43
N PHE A 154 -6.36 -8.88 6.13
CA PHE A 154 -5.08 -9.01 5.50
C PHE A 154 -4.12 -8.04 6.16
N LYS A 155 -3.13 -8.58 6.87
CA LYS A 155 -2.14 -7.80 7.60
C LYS A 155 -0.73 -8.24 7.19
N MET A 156 0.06 -7.24 6.82
CA MET A 156 1.47 -7.43 6.51
C MET A 156 2.28 -6.23 6.96
N TYR A 157 3.58 -6.43 7.02
CA TYR A 157 4.56 -5.35 7.05
C TYR A 157 5.67 -5.66 6.05
N THR A 158 6.46 -4.65 5.74
CA THR A 158 7.68 -4.79 4.98
C THR A 158 8.89 -4.32 5.75
N ILE A 159 10.07 -4.81 5.38
CA ILE A 159 11.34 -4.24 5.81
C ILE A 159 12.12 -3.88 4.54
N LYS A 160 12.60 -2.65 4.46
CA LYS A 160 13.19 -2.06 3.26
C LYS A 160 14.58 -1.48 3.59
N PRO A 161 15.65 -2.29 3.58
CA PRO A 161 17.00 -1.75 3.54
C PRO A 161 17.24 -1.17 2.14
N VAL A 162 17.67 0.08 2.06
CA VAL A 162 17.91 0.79 0.79
C VAL A 162 19.22 1.54 0.82
N VAL A 163 19.77 1.73 -0.38
CA VAL A 163 20.93 2.59 -0.63
C VAL A 163 20.51 3.62 -1.68
N ALA A 164 20.95 4.86 -1.50
CA ALA A 164 20.82 5.91 -2.49
C ALA A 164 22.17 6.49 -2.84
N VAL A 165 22.36 6.79 -4.12
CA VAL A 165 23.60 7.31 -4.68
C VAL A 165 23.31 8.53 -5.54
N LYS A 166 24.06 9.60 -5.32
CA LYS A 166 24.07 10.83 -6.13
C LYS A 166 25.07 10.67 -7.26
N LEU A 167 24.55 10.41 -8.47
CA LEU A 167 25.35 10.28 -9.69
C LEU A 167 25.89 11.65 -10.11
N PHE A 168 24.99 12.64 -10.15
CA PHE A 168 25.29 14.03 -10.45
C PHE A 168 24.59 14.94 -9.44
N ASP A 169 24.97 16.20 -9.35
CA ASP A 169 24.34 17.15 -8.42
C ASP A 169 22.84 17.34 -8.69
N TRP A 170 22.42 17.04 -9.92
CA TRP A 170 21.03 17.09 -10.38
C TRP A 170 20.39 15.70 -10.49
N LEU A 171 21.09 14.59 -10.27
CA LEU A 171 20.55 13.24 -10.47
C LEU A 171 20.97 12.28 -9.36
N SER A 172 19.99 11.72 -8.67
CA SER A 172 20.18 10.61 -7.75
C SER A 172 19.34 9.40 -8.14
N ILE A 173 19.85 8.23 -7.77
CA ILE A 173 19.17 6.95 -7.86
C ILE A 173 19.19 6.29 -6.50
N GLY A 174 18.24 5.40 -6.23
CA GLY A 174 18.23 4.64 -5.01
C GLY A 174 17.37 3.40 -5.13
N GLY A 175 17.56 2.45 -4.24
CA GLY A 175 16.83 1.20 -4.28
C GLY A 175 17.36 0.19 -3.28
N GLY A 176 16.71 -0.96 -3.25
CA GLY A 176 17.07 -2.04 -2.36
C GLY A 176 16.04 -3.16 -2.34
N PRO A 177 16.35 -4.27 -1.67
CA PRO A 177 15.40 -5.35 -1.49
C PRO A 177 14.28 -4.92 -0.54
N MET A 178 13.14 -5.59 -0.66
CA MET A 178 11.98 -5.44 0.21
C MET A 178 11.57 -6.80 0.74
N TRP A 179 11.63 -6.99 2.04
CA TRP A 179 11.11 -8.19 2.67
C TRP A 179 9.64 -7.99 3.00
N TYR A 180 8.77 -8.77 2.40
CA TYR A 180 7.34 -8.80 2.72
C TYR A 180 7.06 -9.88 3.75
N ARG A 181 6.35 -9.53 4.82
CA ARG A 181 5.85 -10.48 5.81
C ARG A 181 4.35 -10.36 5.93
N VAL A 182 3.63 -11.32 5.36
CA VAL A 182 2.21 -11.54 5.64
C VAL A 182 2.15 -12.37 6.92
N TYR A 183 1.79 -11.74 8.03
CA TYR A 183 1.76 -12.42 9.32
C TYR A 183 0.35 -12.89 9.69
N ASP A 184 -0.68 -12.31 9.09
CA ASP A 184 -2.07 -12.65 9.38
C ASP A 184 -2.98 -12.32 8.19
N TRP A 185 -3.26 -13.33 7.37
CA TRP A 185 -4.22 -13.26 6.26
C TRP A 185 -5.29 -14.31 6.44
N GLY A 186 -6.55 -13.92 6.35
CA GLY A 186 -7.62 -14.87 6.59
C GLY A 186 -9.01 -14.33 6.35
N GLY A 187 -9.95 -15.25 6.50
CA GLY A 187 -11.37 -14.96 6.38
C GLY A 187 -12.21 -16.01 7.10
N ILE A 188 -13.46 -15.65 7.36
CA ILE A 188 -14.49 -16.56 7.87
C ILE A 188 -15.67 -16.52 6.90
N GLN A 189 -16.09 -17.70 6.46
CA GLN A 189 -17.31 -17.88 5.68
C GLN A 189 -18.07 -19.10 6.20
N ALA A 190 -19.40 -19.04 6.11
CA ALA A 190 -20.29 -20.16 6.34
C ALA A 190 -20.29 -21.11 5.13
N TYR A 191 -20.72 -22.34 5.36
CA TYR A 191 -21.06 -23.29 4.30
C TYR A 191 -22.38 -24.00 4.62
N PRO A 192 -23.23 -24.22 3.59
CA PRO A 192 -24.63 -24.57 3.81
C PRO A 192 -24.84 -26.07 4.03
N ASN A 193 -24.57 -26.55 5.24
CA ASN A 193 -24.83 -27.95 5.63
C ASN A 193 -26.26 -28.39 5.34
N ARG A 194 -27.22 -27.47 5.46
CA ARG A 194 -28.64 -27.71 5.17
C ARG A 194 -28.93 -28.26 3.76
N LEU A 195 -28.06 -27.96 2.78
CA LEU A 195 -28.23 -28.46 1.41
C LEU A 195 -27.87 -29.94 1.27
N ILE A 196 -27.09 -30.48 2.22
CA ILE A 196 -26.61 -31.87 2.21
C ILE A 196 -27.31 -32.69 3.31
N LEU A 197 -27.50 -32.12 4.50
CA LEU A 197 -28.02 -32.80 5.69
C LEU A 197 -29.53 -32.58 5.93
N GLY A 198 -30.19 -31.77 5.10
CA GLY A 198 -31.63 -31.51 5.17
C GLY A 198 -32.04 -30.27 5.97
N ALA A 199 -33.32 -29.93 5.87
CA ALA A 199 -33.92 -28.77 6.54
C ALA A 199 -33.83 -28.96 8.07
N GLY A 200 -33.21 -28.00 8.77
CA GLY A 200 -32.99 -28.03 10.23
C GLY A 200 -31.54 -28.25 10.66
N ALA A 201 -30.65 -28.66 9.76
CA ALA A 201 -29.22 -28.71 10.05
C ALA A 201 -28.62 -27.29 10.10
N ALA A 202 -27.88 -26.99 11.17
CA ALA A 202 -27.14 -25.74 11.28
C ALA A 202 -25.98 -25.68 10.27
N ASP A 203 -25.81 -24.52 9.65
CA ASP A 203 -24.66 -24.28 8.78
C ASP A 203 -23.35 -24.33 9.57
N GLY A 204 -22.29 -24.79 8.93
CA GLY A 204 -20.96 -24.77 9.49
C GLY A 204 -20.21 -23.51 9.06
N GLN A 205 -19.03 -23.29 9.63
CA GLN A 205 -18.13 -22.22 9.20
C GLN A 205 -16.70 -22.72 8.99
N VAL A 206 -16.01 -22.10 8.04
CA VAL A 206 -14.58 -22.29 7.82
C VAL A 206 -13.84 -21.00 8.13
N ARG A 207 -12.76 -21.12 8.88
CA ARG A 207 -11.81 -20.05 9.17
C ARG A 207 -10.47 -20.38 8.54
N LEU A 208 -9.96 -19.44 7.76
CA LEU A 208 -8.62 -19.51 7.19
C LEU A 208 -7.68 -18.59 7.97
N ASN A 209 -6.52 -19.10 8.36
CA ASN A 209 -5.42 -18.32 8.92
C ASN A 209 -4.14 -18.69 8.18
N LEU A 210 -3.61 -17.75 7.40
CA LEU A 210 -2.49 -17.93 6.50
C LEU A 210 -1.38 -16.94 6.82
N SER A 211 -0.14 -17.38 6.65
CA SER A 211 1.04 -16.53 6.75
C SER A 211 2.04 -16.87 5.65
N GLY A 212 2.90 -15.92 5.31
CA GLY A 212 3.89 -16.09 4.27
C GLY A 212 4.92 -14.99 4.30
N ASN A 213 5.93 -15.12 3.45
CA ASN A 213 6.91 -14.08 3.22
C ASN A 213 7.45 -14.18 1.79
N HIS A 214 7.99 -13.06 1.32
CA HIS A 214 8.61 -13.01 0.01
C HIS A 214 9.58 -11.84 -0.09
N TRP A 215 10.57 -11.96 -0.97
CA TRP A 215 11.44 -10.86 -1.33
C TRP A 215 10.91 -10.16 -2.59
N GLY A 216 10.86 -8.84 -2.55
CA GLY A 216 10.77 -7.99 -3.73
C GLY A 216 11.93 -7.01 -3.75
N TRP A 217 11.82 -6.00 -4.60
CA TRP A 217 12.78 -4.91 -4.68
C TRP A 217 12.09 -3.63 -5.13
N GLN A 218 12.75 -2.51 -4.86
CA GLN A 218 12.31 -1.20 -5.31
C GLN A 218 13.47 -0.39 -5.86
N MET A 219 13.14 0.53 -6.75
CA MET A 219 14.06 1.53 -7.28
C MET A 219 13.38 2.90 -7.36
N GLY A 220 14.20 3.94 -7.27
CA GLY A 220 13.80 5.32 -7.42
C GLY A 220 14.84 6.09 -8.22
N VAL A 221 14.37 7.11 -8.93
CA VAL A 221 15.18 8.12 -9.60
C VAL A 221 14.64 9.48 -9.20
N LEU A 222 15.54 10.42 -8.92
CA LEU A 222 15.18 11.80 -8.63
C LEU A 222 16.10 12.73 -9.44
N ALA A 223 15.48 13.48 -10.35
CA ALA A 223 16.14 14.45 -11.20
C ALA A 223 15.74 15.88 -10.81
N LYS A 224 16.72 16.74 -10.59
CA LYS A 224 16.59 18.15 -10.18
C LYS A 224 17.30 19.06 -11.20
N PRO A 225 16.84 19.11 -12.47
CA PRO A 225 17.51 19.91 -13.51
C PRO A 225 17.52 21.42 -13.20
N HIS A 226 16.61 21.89 -12.33
CA HIS A 226 16.54 23.28 -11.91
C HIS A 226 16.07 23.38 -10.44
N LYS A 227 16.42 24.47 -9.74
CA LYS A 227 16.04 24.68 -8.33
C LYS A 227 14.52 24.65 -8.05
N LYS A 228 13.70 24.91 -9.08
CA LYS A 228 12.24 24.95 -8.99
C LYS A 228 11.54 23.73 -9.64
N HIS A 229 12.30 22.82 -10.25
CA HIS A 229 11.74 21.70 -11.00
C HIS A 229 12.42 20.40 -10.59
N GLN A 230 11.61 19.46 -10.12
CA GLN A 230 12.05 18.13 -9.71
C GLN A 230 11.15 17.10 -10.36
N PHE A 231 11.74 16.01 -10.82
CA PHE A 231 11.06 14.88 -11.43
C PHE A 231 11.47 13.62 -10.68
N GLY A 232 10.47 12.84 -10.26
CA GLY A 232 10.68 11.59 -9.55
C GLY A 232 10.10 10.43 -10.35
N PHE A 233 10.82 9.32 -10.35
CA PHE A 233 10.32 8.03 -10.82
C PHE A 233 10.50 7.02 -9.69
N TYR A 234 9.50 6.16 -9.50
CA TYR A 234 9.53 5.10 -8.50
C TYR A 234 8.96 3.83 -9.10
N PHE A 235 9.62 2.71 -8.80
CA PHE A 235 9.18 1.39 -9.21
C PHE A 235 9.33 0.43 -8.04
N ARG A 236 8.29 -0.37 -7.83
CA ARG A 236 8.23 -1.48 -6.88
C ARG A 236 7.95 -2.74 -7.66
N SER A 237 8.76 -3.79 -7.46
CA SER A 237 8.60 -5.05 -8.17
C SER A 237 7.24 -5.70 -7.86
N PRO A 238 6.59 -6.36 -8.83
CA PRO A 238 5.50 -7.27 -8.51
C PRO A 238 6.03 -8.43 -7.66
N VAL A 239 5.24 -8.89 -6.70
CA VAL A 239 5.59 -9.98 -5.79
C VAL A 239 4.47 -11.00 -5.71
N VAL A 240 4.84 -12.28 -5.63
CA VAL A 240 3.89 -13.38 -5.39
C VAL A 240 4.24 -14.00 -4.05
N VAL A 241 3.42 -13.71 -3.03
CA VAL A 241 3.65 -14.24 -1.69
C VAL A 241 2.93 -15.58 -1.54
N GLY A 242 3.69 -16.67 -1.55
CA GLY A 242 3.17 -17.98 -1.15
C GLY A 242 2.79 -17.95 0.32
N THR A 243 1.55 -18.34 0.64
CA THR A 243 1.07 -18.42 2.02
C THR A 243 0.65 -19.83 2.37
N SER A 244 0.85 -20.19 3.63
CA SER A 244 0.44 -21.48 4.19
C SER A 244 -0.10 -21.27 5.59
N GLY A 245 -0.93 -22.21 6.05
CA GLY A 245 -1.52 -22.14 7.36
C GLY A 245 -2.67 -23.12 7.54
N LEU A 246 -3.59 -22.77 8.43
CA LEU A 246 -4.63 -23.68 8.91
C LEU A 246 -6.00 -23.27 8.36
N ALA A 247 -6.76 -24.27 7.94
CA ALA A 247 -8.20 -24.18 7.76
C ALA A 247 -8.88 -24.87 8.94
N LYS A 248 -9.68 -24.13 9.71
CA LYS A 248 -10.47 -24.68 10.82
C LYS A 248 -11.93 -24.74 10.41
N VAL A 249 -12.53 -25.92 10.54
CA VAL A 249 -13.95 -26.18 10.28
C VAL A 249 -14.68 -26.26 11.62
N GLU A 250 -15.75 -25.49 11.78
CA GLU A 250 -16.50 -25.38 13.04
C GLU A 250 -18.00 -25.61 12.80
N ARG A 251 -18.65 -26.28 13.76
CA ARG A 251 -20.10 -26.53 13.74
C ARG A 251 -20.84 -25.33 14.35
N GLY A 252 -21.05 -24.27 13.55
CA GLY A 252 -21.98 -23.17 13.88
C GLY A 252 -21.36 -21.78 13.92
N LEU A 253 -22.24 -20.77 13.88
CA LEU A 253 -21.93 -19.35 14.01
C LEU A 253 -21.87 -18.99 15.50
N THR A 254 -20.69 -19.04 16.12
CA THR A 254 -20.42 -18.40 17.43
C THR A 254 -19.46 -17.25 17.26
#